data_AF-A0A7K0P4T9-F1
#
_entry.id   AF-A0A7K0P4T9-F1
#
_cell.length_a   1.000
_cell.length_b   1.000
_cell.length_c   1.000
_cell.angle_alpha   90.00
_cell.angle_beta   90.00
_cell.angle_gamma   90.00
#
_symmetry.space_group_name_H-M   'P 1'
#
loop_
_entity.id
_entity.type
_entity.pdbx_description
1 polymer ?
#
loop_
_entity_poly.entity_id
_entity_poly.type
_entity_poly.pdbx_seq_one_letter_code
_entity_poly.pdbx_strand_id
1 'polypeptide(L)'
;MNVYVVETAKRLAAAGTAVEIFTRATSSELPPSVELAPGVLVRHVTAGPYEGLLKADLPGQLCAVTSGVMRVEAAHPEGWFDLIHSHYWLSGQVGWLASERWGVPLVHSMHTMAKVKN
;
A
#
# COMPACT_ATOMS: atom_id res chain seq x y z
N MET A 1 -9.09 4.19 3.69
CA MET A 1 -7.70 4.55 4.04
C MET A 1 -7.68 5.19 5.42
N ASN A 2 -6.66 4.95 6.24
CA ASN A 2 -6.58 5.50 7.61
C ASN A 2 -6.06 6.95 7.59
N VAL A 3 -6.66 7.84 8.40
CA VAL A 3 -6.22 9.22 8.61
C VAL A 3 -4.72 9.31 8.90
N TYR A 4 -4.17 8.40 9.72
CA TYR A 4 -2.74 8.37 10.02
C TYR A 4 -1.87 8.29 8.75
N VAL A 5 -2.23 7.41 7.81
CA VAL A 5 -1.45 7.18 6.58
C VAL A 5 -1.52 8.42 5.69
N VAL A 6 -2.72 8.99 5.53
CA VAL A 6 -2.93 10.23 4.76
C VAL A 6 -2.09 11.38 5.33
N GLU A 7 -2.13 11.57 6.63
CA GLU A 7 -1.46 12.68 7.30
C GLU A 7 0.06 12.52 7.35
N THR A 8 0.55 11.27 7.42
CA THR A 8 1.99 10.95 7.27
C THR A 8 2.45 11.23 5.85
N ALA A 9 1.73 10.75 4.84
CA ALA A 9 2.07 10.92 3.43
C ALA A 9 2.15 12.40 3.03
N LYS A 10 1.19 13.22 3.44
CA LYS A 10 1.21 14.66 3.19
C LYS A 10 2.43 15.36 3.80
N ARG A 11 2.82 14.98 5.01
CA ARG A 11 3.99 15.57 5.69
C ARG A 11 5.31 15.17 5.02
N LEU A 12 5.41 13.92 4.55
CA LEU A 12 6.55 13.47 3.74
C LEU A 12 6.63 14.24 2.41
N ALA A 13 5.51 14.40 1.72
CA ALA A 13 5.45 15.19 0.48
C ALA A 13 5.81 16.66 0.70
N ALA A 14 5.32 17.28 1.78
CA ALA A 14 5.69 18.64 2.15
C ALA A 14 7.19 18.78 2.50
N ALA A 15 7.84 17.69 2.93
CA ALA A 15 9.28 17.63 3.18
C ALA A 15 10.11 17.26 1.93
N GLY A 16 9.48 17.12 0.75
CA GLY A 16 10.15 16.85 -0.51
C GLY A 16 10.21 15.38 -0.93
N THR A 17 9.53 14.48 -0.22
CA THR A 17 9.46 13.05 -0.59
C THR A 17 8.15 12.75 -1.31
N ALA A 18 8.22 12.38 -2.61
CA ALA A 18 7.04 11.90 -3.32
C ALA A 18 6.52 10.59 -2.70
N VAL A 19 5.21 10.47 -2.52
CA VAL A 19 4.58 9.31 -1.89
C VAL A 19 3.56 8.69 -2.82
N GLU A 20 3.66 7.37 -3.02
CA GLU A 20 2.62 6.58 -3.67
C GLU A 20 2.01 5.58 -2.68
N ILE A 21 0.71 5.67 -2.45
CA ILE A 21 -0.03 4.80 -1.54
C ILE A 21 -0.75 3.71 -2.33
N PHE A 22 -0.40 2.46 -2.06
CA PHE A 22 -1.12 1.30 -2.59
C PHE A 22 -2.25 0.88 -1.65
N THR A 23 -3.46 0.77 -2.18
CA THR A 23 -4.62 0.26 -1.44
C THR A 23 -5.51 -0.59 -2.34
N ARG A 24 -6.22 -1.56 -1.76
CA ARG A 24 -7.19 -2.37 -2.51
C ARG A 24 -8.31 -1.49 -3.07
N ALA A 25 -8.68 -1.72 -4.33
CA ALA A 25 -9.88 -1.15 -4.94
C ALA A 25 -11.13 -1.81 -4.35
N THR A 26 -12.11 -1.01 -3.92
CA THR A 26 -13.38 -1.50 -3.33
C THR A 26 -14.59 -1.26 -4.23
N SER A 27 -14.40 -0.65 -5.39
CA SER A 27 -15.42 -0.43 -6.43
C SER A 27 -14.74 -0.40 -7.79
N SER A 28 -15.44 -0.84 -8.85
CA SER A 28 -15.00 -0.71 -10.24
C SER A 28 -15.00 0.73 -10.74
N GLU A 29 -15.69 1.63 -10.05
CA GLU A 29 -15.78 3.05 -10.42
C GLU A 29 -14.59 3.86 -9.92
N LEU A 30 -13.77 3.29 -9.02
CA LEU A 30 -12.56 3.96 -8.55
C LEU A 30 -11.53 4.06 -9.68
N PRO A 31 -10.96 5.25 -9.94
CA PRO A 31 -9.91 5.37 -10.93
C PRO A 31 -8.68 4.57 -10.48
N PRO A 32 -7.88 4.01 -11.42
CA PRO A 32 -6.67 3.26 -11.07
C PRO A 32 -5.68 4.05 -10.20
N SER A 33 -5.64 5.37 -10.38
CA SER A 33 -4.90 6.28 -9.51
C SER A 33 -5.60 7.63 -9.34
N VAL A 34 -5.34 8.30 -8.22
CA VAL A 34 -5.81 9.65 -7.92
C VAL A 34 -4.76 10.42 -7.14
N GLU A 35 -4.53 11.68 -7.48
CA GLU A 35 -3.70 12.58 -6.67
C GLU A 35 -4.50 13.01 -5.44
N LEU A 36 -3.99 12.69 -4.25
CA LEU A 36 -4.63 13.00 -2.98
C LEU A 36 -4.24 14.40 -2.48
N ALA A 37 -2.99 14.79 -2.74
CA ALA A 37 -2.38 16.06 -2.41
C ALA A 37 -1.12 16.23 -3.29
N PRO A 38 -0.56 17.45 -3.44
CA PRO A 38 0.69 17.64 -4.17
C PRO A 38 1.78 16.68 -3.69
N GLY A 39 2.28 15.84 -4.61
CA GLY A 39 3.31 14.83 -4.32
C GLY A 39 2.81 13.56 -3.63
N VAL A 40 1.48 13.37 -3.48
CA VAL A 40 0.87 12.16 -2.91
C VAL A 40 -0.11 11.53 -3.90
N LEU A 41 0.27 10.40 -4.48
CA LEU A 41 -0.57 9.60 -5.37
C LEU A 41 -1.17 8.41 -4.61
N VAL A 42 -2.43 8.09 -4.86
CA VAL A 42 -3.08 6.87 -4.38
C VAL A 42 -3.32 5.96 -5.57
N ARG A 43 -2.89 4.71 -5.48
CA ARG A 43 -3.10 3.66 -6.48
C ARG A 43 -4.08 2.62 -5.96
N HIS A 44 -5.16 2.42 -6.70
CA HIS A 44 -6.18 1.41 -6.41
C HIS A 44 -5.80 0.10 -7.09
N VAL A 45 -5.46 -0.89 -6.28
CA VAL A 45 -5.07 -2.23 -6.73
C VAL A 45 -6.29 -3.14 -6.75
N THR A 46 -6.66 -3.64 -7.92
CA THR A 46 -7.70 -4.66 -8.05
C THR A 46 -7.21 -5.98 -7.44
N ALA A 47 -7.84 -6.40 -6.35
CA ALA A 47 -7.57 -7.67 -5.69
C ALA A 47 -8.85 -8.21 -5.03
N GLY A 48 -9.29 -9.37 -5.51
CA GLY A 48 -10.58 -9.95 -5.14
C GLY A 48 -11.79 -9.17 -5.66
N PRO A 49 -13.01 -9.56 -5.24
CA PRO A 49 -14.21 -8.81 -5.57
C PRO A 49 -14.15 -7.41 -4.92
N TYR A 50 -14.73 -6.42 -5.60
CA TYR A 50 -14.77 -5.04 -5.11
C TYR A 50 -15.48 -4.93 -3.75
N GLU A 51 -16.63 -5.58 -3.64
CA GLU A 51 -17.49 -5.57 -2.46
C GLU A 51 -17.62 -6.97 -1.83
N GLY A 52 -18.26 -7.05 -0.67
CA GLY A 52 -18.59 -8.33 -0.01
C GLY A 52 -17.44 -9.00 0.73
N LEU A 53 -16.25 -8.42 0.76
CA LEU A 53 -15.14 -8.91 1.58
C LEU A 53 -15.21 -8.34 3.00
N LEU A 54 -15.31 -9.22 3.98
CA LEU A 54 -15.11 -8.87 5.38
C LEU A 54 -13.61 -8.78 5.67
N LYS A 55 -13.28 -8.13 6.80
CA LYS A 55 -11.89 -8.01 7.26
C LYS A 55 -11.20 -9.37 7.41
N ALA A 56 -11.94 -10.41 7.77
CA ALA A 56 -11.44 -11.77 7.93
C ALA A 56 -11.10 -12.44 6.58
N ASP A 57 -11.66 -11.97 5.47
CA ASP A 57 -11.46 -12.55 4.12
C ASP A 57 -10.27 -11.91 3.38
N LEU A 58 -9.85 -10.72 3.81
CA LEU A 58 -8.73 -9.98 3.23
C LEU A 58 -7.40 -10.76 3.14
N PRO A 59 -7.04 -11.66 4.09
CA PRO A 59 -5.84 -12.48 3.94
C PRO A 59 -5.84 -13.32 2.66
N GLY A 60 -7.00 -13.77 2.18
CA GLY A 60 -7.13 -14.52 0.93
C GLY A 60 -6.77 -13.70 -0.31
N GLN A 61 -6.64 -12.37 -0.19
CA GLN A 61 -6.32 -11.48 -1.31
C GLN A 61 -4.85 -11.06 -1.35
N LEU A 62 -4.00 -11.55 -0.44
CA LEU A 62 -2.59 -11.15 -0.35
C LEU A 62 -1.85 -11.35 -1.67
N CYS A 63 -1.97 -12.51 -2.31
CA CYS A 63 -1.32 -12.77 -3.60
C CYS A 63 -1.75 -11.78 -4.69
N ALA A 64 -3.05 -11.46 -4.75
CA ALA A 64 -3.59 -10.54 -5.75
C ALA A 64 -3.12 -9.10 -5.51
N VAL A 65 -3.09 -8.65 -4.25
CA VAL A 65 -2.56 -7.33 -3.89
C VAL A 65 -1.07 -7.26 -4.21
N THR A 66 -0.27 -8.25 -3.78
CA THR A 66 1.17 -8.30 -4.08
C THR A 66 1.43 -8.25 -5.58
N SER A 67 0.73 -9.06 -6.38
CA SER A 67 0.86 -9.05 -7.84
C SER A 67 0.55 -7.67 -8.42
N GLY A 68 -0.50 -7.00 -7.93
CA GLY A 68 -0.84 -5.65 -8.37
C GLY A 68 0.19 -4.59 -8.02
N VAL A 69 0.80 -4.66 -6.83
CA VAL A 69 1.90 -3.78 -6.41
C VAL A 69 3.12 -4.00 -7.30
N MET A 70 3.51 -5.26 -7.53
CA MET A 70 4.66 -5.60 -8.39
C MET A 70 4.48 -5.12 -9.83
N ARG A 71 3.25 -5.17 -10.37
CA ARG A 71 2.96 -4.67 -11.72
C ARG A 71 3.21 -3.17 -11.87
N VAL A 72 3.05 -2.39 -10.79
CA VAL A 72 3.29 -0.95 -10.86
C VAL A 72 4.78 -0.66 -10.99
N GLU A 73 5.63 -1.27 -10.16
CA GLU A 73 7.08 -1.08 -10.27
C GLU A 73 7.62 -1.58 -11.62
N ALA A 74 7.13 -2.74 -12.10
CA ALA A 74 7.53 -3.28 -13.40
C ALA A 74 7.15 -2.39 -14.60
N ALA A 75 6.27 -1.41 -14.43
CA ALA A 75 5.92 -0.42 -15.45
C ALA A 75 6.82 0.83 -15.43
N HIS A 76 7.80 0.88 -14.53
CA HIS A 76 8.76 1.97 -14.36
C HIS A 76 10.19 1.46 -14.52
N PRO A 77 11.19 2.36 -14.69
CA PRO A 77 12.59 1.99 -14.62
C PRO A 77 12.95 1.36 -13.28
N GLU A 78 13.98 0.51 -13.28
CA GLU A 78 14.56 -0.06 -12.06
C GLU A 78 14.95 1.06 -11.07
N GLY A 79 14.67 0.83 -9.78
CA GLY A 79 14.94 1.82 -8.73
C GLY A 79 13.93 2.96 -8.65
N TRP A 80 12.75 2.82 -9.28
CA TRP A 80 11.71 3.86 -9.22
C TRP A 80 11.24 4.20 -7.80
N PHE A 81 11.22 3.21 -6.91
CA PHE A 81 10.89 3.40 -5.49
C PHE A 81 12.16 3.25 -4.66
N ASP A 82 12.40 4.18 -3.74
CA ASP A 82 13.58 4.14 -2.85
C ASP A 82 13.33 3.39 -1.53
N LEU A 83 12.06 3.26 -1.11
CA LEU A 83 11.67 2.74 0.20
C LEU A 83 10.21 2.27 0.21
N ILE A 84 9.90 1.27 1.04
CA ILE A 84 8.52 0.86 1.33
C ILE A 84 8.18 1.17 2.78
N HIS A 85 7.09 1.92 2.99
CA HIS A 85 6.46 2.08 4.31
C HIS A 85 5.15 1.31 4.37
N SER A 86 5.15 0.16 5.04
CA SER A 86 3.97 -0.70 5.15
C SER A 86 3.21 -0.46 6.47
N HIS A 87 1.89 -0.56 6.40
CA HIS A 87 0.99 -0.27 7.51
C HIS A 87 0.02 -1.43 7.76
N TYR A 88 -0.06 -1.92 9.00
CA TYR A 88 -0.86 -3.08 9.40
C TYR A 88 -0.34 -4.41 8.84
N TRP A 89 -0.66 -5.53 9.50
CA TRP A 89 0.00 -6.82 9.26
C TRP A 89 -0.18 -7.36 7.85
N LEU A 90 -1.35 -7.14 7.21
CA LEU A 90 -1.60 -7.58 5.83
C LEU A 90 -0.64 -6.89 4.86
N SER A 91 -0.58 -5.56 4.91
CA SER A 91 0.35 -4.81 4.07
C SER A 91 1.80 -5.01 4.50
N GLY A 92 2.06 -5.43 5.74
CA GLY A 92 3.39 -5.87 6.18
C GLY A 92 3.90 -7.06 5.38
N GLN A 93 3.06 -8.07 5.13
CA GLN A 93 3.46 -9.21 4.29
C GLN A 93 3.70 -8.80 2.83
N VAL A 94 2.82 -7.97 2.27
CA VAL A 94 3.01 -7.43 0.92
C VAL A 94 4.29 -6.59 0.83
N GLY A 95 4.51 -5.70 1.81
CA GLY A 95 5.65 -4.80 1.87
C GLY A 95 6.98 -5.52 2.03
N TRP A 96 7.01 -6.61 2.82
CA TRP A 96 8.19 -7.46 2.94
C TRP A 96 8.57 -8.09 1.59
N LEU A 97 7.63 -8.75 0.93
CA LEU A 97 7.90 -9.35 -0.40
C LEU A 97 8.32 -8.31 -1.44
N ALA A 98 7.66 -7.15 -1.45
CA ALA A 98 8.02 -6.04 -2.33
C ALA A 98 9.42 -5.48 -2.03
N SER A 99 9.78 -5.33 -0.76
CA SER A 99 11.11 -4.82 -0.37
C SER A 99 12.23 -5.74 -0.81
N GLU A 100 12.05 -7.06 -0.65
CA GLU A 100 13.04 -8.04 -1.12
C GLU A 100 13.15 -8.06 -2.64
N ARG A 101 12.02 -7.95 -3.34
CA ARG A 101 12.01 -7.96 -4.81
C ARG A 101 12.62 -6.70 -5.41
N TRP A 102 12.34 -5.54 -4.84
CA TRP A 102 12.81 -4.25 -5.34
C TRP A 102 14.18 -3.87 -4.80
N GLY A 103 14.69 -4.58 -3.78
CA GLY A 103 16.00 -4.30 -3.18
C GLY A 103 16.02 -3.01 -2.36
N VAL A 104 14.90 -2.64 -1.74
CA VAL A 104 14.73 -1.36 -1.02
C VAL A 104 14.47 -1.58 0.48
N PRO A 105 14.79 -0.60 1.35
CA PRO A 105 14.46 -0.68 2.77
C PRO A 105 12.96 -0.80 3.03
N LEU A 106 12.61 -1.58 4.07
CA LEU A 106 11.25 -1.69 4.61
C LEU A 106 11.15 -0.98 5.95
N VAL A 107 10.26 0.00 6.04
CA VAL A 107 9.74 0.54 7.30
C VAL A 107 8.35 -0.04 7.53
N HIS A 108 8.10 -0.57 8.72
CA HIS A 108 6.81 -1.18 9.04
C HIS A 108 6.16 -0.57 10.28
N SER A 109 4.87 -0.27 10.20
CA SER A 109 4.05 0.20 11.32
C SER A 109 2.83 -0.70 11.51
N MET A 110 2.81 -1.50 12.59
CA MET A 110 1.75 -2.48 12.86
C MET A 110 0.38 -1.86 13.18
N HIS A 111 0.35 -0.64 13.75
CA HIS A 111 -0.82 0.06 14.32
C HIS A 111 -1.54 -0.65 15.48
N THR A 112 -1.75 -1.96 15.39
CA THR A 112 -2.39 -2.77 16.44
C THR A 112 -1.94 -4.23 16.30
N MET A 113 -1.60 -4.88 17.42
CA MET A 113 -1.24 -6.30 17.45
C MET A 113 -2.19 -7.06 18.38
N ALA A 114 -2.97 -8.01 17.83
CA ALA A 114 -4.01 -8.71 18.58
C ALA A 114 -3.44 -9.52 19.77
N LYS A 115 -2.29 -10.17 19.59
CA LYS A 115 -1.61 -10.94 20.64
C LYS A 115 -1.09 -10.07 21.80
N VAL A 116 -1.02 -8.76 21.60
CA VAL A 116 -0.50 -7.78 22.57
C VAL A 116 -1.60 -6.81 23.02
N LYS A 117 -2.85 -7.09 22.65
CA LYS A 117 -4.02 -6.47 23.26
C LYS A 117 -4.35 -7.26 24.52
N ASN A 118 -4.29 -6.58 25.67
CA ASN A 118 -4.74 -7.10 26.96
C ASN A 118 -6.18 -7.61 26.89
#